data_AF-A0A966ML41-F1
#
_entry.id   AF-A0A966ML41-F1
#
_cell.length_a   1.000
_cell.length_b   1.000
_cell.length_c   1.000
_cell.angle_alpha   90.00
_cell.angle_beta   90.00
_cell.angle_gamma   90.00
#
_symmetry.space_group_name_H-M   'P 1'
#
loop_
_entity.id
_entity.type
_entity.pdbx_description
1 polymer ?
#
loop_
_entity_poly.entity_id
_entity_poly.type
_entity_poly.pdbx_seq_one_letter_code
_entity_poly.pdbx_strand_id
1 'polypeptide(L)'
;MAKAKKSLGGSILETIKTIVYALILAGIFRSLFFQPFWIPSGSMKDTLLIGDFLFVNKMAYGYSYASCPSIIIPRFGINVDAEDFCGFVKGNNQRLFGGEPKRGDVVVFRHPVTGRDYIKRL
;
A
#
# COMPACT_ATOMS: atom_id res chain seq x y z
N MET A 1 27.17 -10.18 37.81
CA MET A 1 26.78 -9.90 36.41
C MET A 1 26.47 -8.42 36.29
N ALA A 2 27.42 -7.61 35.84
CA ALA A 2 27.25 -6.16 35.71
C ALA A 2 26.40 -5.85 34.47
N LYS A 3 25.21 -5.25 34.66
CA LYS A 3 24.45 -4.65 33.55
C LYS A 3 25.32 -3.53 32.96
N ALA A 4 25.88 -3.77 31.78
CA ALA A 4 26.58 -2.74 31.02
C ALA A 4 25.64 -1.54 30.84
N LYS A 5 26.07 -0.38 31.34
CA LYS A 5 25.34 0.89 31.25
C LYS A 5 25.29 1.29 29.78
N LYS A 6 24.25 0.87 29.07
CA LYS A 6 24.05 1.22 27.66
C LYS A 6 23.99 2.74 27.55
N SER A 7 24.91 3.33 26.79
CA SER A 7 24.90 4.76 26.50
C SER A 7 23.51 5.18 26.04
N LEU A 8 23.01 6.31 26.54
CA LEU A 8 21.72 6.87 26.14
C LEU A 8 21.63 7.02 24.61
N GLY A 9 22.74 7.38 23.97
CA GLY A 9 22.85 7.45 22.51
C GLY A 9 22.79 6.08 21.79
N GLY A 10 23.35 5.03 22.40
CA GLY A 10 23.24 3.66 21.86
C GLY A 10 21.82 3.11 21.93
N SER A 11 21.08 3.46 22.98
CA SER A 11 19.67 3.07 23.12
C SER A 11 18.76 3.79 22.12
N ILE A 12 19.02 5.07 21.84
CA ILE A 12 18.30 5.84 20.80
C ILE A 12 18.58 5.28 19.40
N LEU A 13 19.84 4.95 19.09
CA LEU A 13 20.21 4.37 17.79
C LEU A 13 19.55 3.01 17.55
N GLU A 14 19.47 2.16 18.57
CA GLU A 14 18.73 0.89 18.45
C GLU A 14 17.24 1.10 18.25
N THR A 15 16.64 2.05 18.96
CA THR A 15 15.21 2.39 18.79
C THR A 15 14.93 2.86 17.36
N ILE A 16 15.78 3.75 16.82
CA ILE A 16 15.67 4.22 15.43
C ILE A 16 15.82 3.05 14.46
N LYS A 17 16.81 2.18 14.66
CA LYS A 17 17.03 1.00 13.81
C LYS A 17 15.81 0.09 13.79
N THR A 18 15.20 -0.17 14.94
CA THR A 18 13.98 -0.98 15.05
C THR A 18 12.80 -0.31 14.34
N ILE A 19 12.62 1.02 14.48
CA ILE A 19 11.56 1.75 13.78
C ILE A 19 11.75 1.67 12.27
N VAL A 20 12.98 1.84 11.77
CA VAL A 20 13.28 1.74 10.33
C VAL A 20 12.95 0.36 9.79
N TYR A 21 13.36 -0.72 10.48
CA TYR A 21 12.99 -2.07 10.07
C TYR A 21 11.48 -2.31 10.11
N ALA A 22 10.78 -1.79 11.13
CA ALA A 22 9.33 -1.90 11.22
C ALA A 22 8.62 -1.19 10.06
N LEU A 23 9.08 0.00 9.66
CA LEU A 23 8.52 0.74 8.52
C LEU A 23 8.76 0.04 7.19
N ILE A 24 9.95 -0.52 6.97
CA ILE A 24 10.26 -1.30 5.76
C ILE A 24 9.36 -2.53 5.69
N LEU A 25 9.26 -3.28 6.80
CA LEU A 25 8.42 -4.47 6.87
C LEU A 25 6.94 -4.14 6.66
N ALA A 26 6.45 -3.04 7.25
CA ALA A 26 5.09 -2.56 7.04
C ALA A 26 4.82 -2.15 5.57
N GLY A 27 5.81 -1.52 4.92
CA GLY A 27 5.74 -1.18 3.50
C GLY A 27 5.64 -2.41 2.60
N ILE A 28 6.49 -3.42 2.84
CA ILE A 28 6.47 -4.70 2.13
C ILE A 28 5.15 -5.44 2.37
N PHE A 29 4.69 -5.48 3.61
CA PHE A 29 3.44 -6.15 3.96
C PHE A 29 2.24 -5.51 3.26
N ARG A 30 2.18 -4.17 3.24
CA ARG A 30 1.11 -3.41 2.58
C ARG A 30 1.17 -3.50 1.05
N SER A 31 2.36 -3.62 0.46
CA SER A 31 2.50 -3.74 -0.99
C SER A 31 2.19 -5.14 -1.50
N LEU A 32 2.48 -6.18 -0.71
CA LEU A 32 2.32 -7.57 -1.11
C LEU A 32 0.99 -8.20 -0.69
N PHE A 33 0.58 -8.06 0.57
CA PHE A 33 -0.51 -8.86 1.13
C PHE A 33 -1.83 -8.10 1.14
N PHE A 34 -1.96 -7.13 2.05
CA PHE A 34 -3.23 -6.45 2.31
C PHE A 34 -3.04 -4.94 2.36
N GLN A 35 -3.84 -4.24 1.56
CA GLN A 35 -3.92 -2.79 1.63
C GLN A 35 -5.24 -2.39 2.30
N PRO A 36 -5.21 -1.70 3.45
CA PRO A 36 -6.40 -1.08 4.01
C PRO A 36 -6.81 0.14 3.20
N PHE A 37 -8.12 0.25 2.97
CA PHE A 37 -8.78 1.39 2.34
C PHE A 37 -10.01 1.81 3.14
N TRP A 38 -10.28 3.10 3.09
CA TRP A 38 -11.51 3.73 3.57
C TRP A 38 -12.36 4.11 2.37
N ILE A 39 -13.68 3.92 2.42
CA ILE A 39 -14.58 4.35 1.36
C ILE A 39 -14.99 5.81 1.59
N PRO A 40 -14.54 6.76 0.75
CA PRO A 40 -14.92 8.17 0.88
C PRO A 40 -16.22 8.50 0.14
N SER A 41 -16.71 7.61 -0.73
CA SER A 41 -17.82 7.91 -1.64
C SER A 41 -18.83 6.77 -1.72
N GLY A 42 -20.10 7.11 -1.76
CA GLY A 42 -21.20 6.15 -1.83
C GLY A 42 -21.49 5.62 -3.23
N SER A 43 -20.49 5.50 -4.10
CA SER A 43 -20.70 4.96 -5.45
C SER A 43 -21.08 3.48 -5.45
N MET A 44 -20.92 2.78 -4.33
CA MET A 44 -21.34 1.40 -4.14
C MET A 44 -22.30 1.25 -2.95
N LYS A 45 -23.14 2.26 -2.68
CA LYS A 45 -24.10 2.29 -1.53
C LYS A 45 -24.93 1.01 -1.37
N ASP A 46 -25.25 0.32 -2.46
CA ASP A 46 -26.05 -0.91 -2.39
C ASP A 46 -25.32 -2.08 -1.73
N THR A 47 -23.98 -2.05 -1.66
CA THR A 47 -23.17 -3.11 -1.02
C THR A 47 -22.14 -2.63 0.00
N LEU A 48 -21.74 -1.36 -0.05
CA LEU A 48 -20.69 -0.77 0.76
C LEU A 48 -21.08 0.66 1.14
N LEU A 49 -21.16 0.95 2.44
CA LEU A 49 -21.57 2.25 2.94
C LEU A 49 -20.37 3.20 3.06
N ILE A 50 -20.67 4.50 3.14
CA ILE A 50 -19.66 5.53 3.35
C ILE A 50 -19.12 5.36 4.77
N GLY A 51 -17.80 5.26 4.91
CA GLY A 51 -17.14 5.02 6.21
C GLY A 51 -16.78 3.55 6.46
N ASP A 52 -17.15 2.62 5.57
CA ASP A 52 -16.70 1.24 5.69
C ASP A 52 -15.19 1.12 5.47
N PHE A 53 -14.58 0.23 6.26
CA PHE A 53 -13.17 -0.10 6.20
C PHE A 53 -12.98 -1.48 5.57
N LEU A 54 -12.14 -1.54 4.54
CA LEU A 54 -11.95 -2.76 3.76
C LEU A 54 -10.49 -3.08 3.54
N PHE A 55 -10.19 -4.38 3.63
CA PHE A 55 -8.88 -4.95 3.33
C PHE A 55 -8.93 -5.58 1.95
N VAL A 56 -8.12 -5.04 1.04
CA VAL A 56 -8.01 -5.58 -0.31
C VAL A 56 -6.86 -6.56 -0.34
N ASN A 57 -7.15 -7.79 -0.80
CA ASN A 57 -6.13 -8.80 -1.05
C ASN A 57 -5.48 -8.57 -2.42
N LYS A 58 -4.20 -8.16 -2.42
CA LYS A 58 -3.46 -7.91 -3.67
C LYS A 58 -2.97 -9.19 -4.34
N MET A 59 -2.82 -10.28 -3.60
CA MET A 59 -2.33 -11.55 -4.14
C MET A 59 -3.35 -12.24 -5.04
N ALA A 60 -4.65 -11.97 -4.86
CA ALA A 60 -5.73 -12.63 -5.60
C ALA A 60 -5.71 -12.32 -7.11
N TYR A 61 -5.35 -11.10 -7.49
CA TYR A 61 -5.38 -10.62 -8.88
C TYR A 61 -3.99 -10.22 -9.42
N GLY A 62 -2.94 -10.62 -8.70
CA GLY A 62 -1.55 -10.42 -9.08
C GLY A 62 -1.00 -9.02 -8.82
N TYR A 63 0.29 -8.88 -9.07
CA TYR A 63 1.04 -7.66 -8.81
C TYR A 63 1.15 -6.81 -10.07
N SER A 64 0.84 -5.53 -9.94
CA SER A 64 1.02 -4.53 -10.99
C SER A 64 1.69 -3.29 -10.41
N TYR A 65 1.93 -2.27 -11.23
CA TYR A 65 2.40 -0.96 -10.79
C TYR A 65 1.51 -0.34 -9.70
N ALA A 66 0.21 -0.67 -9.68
CA ALA A 66 -0.73 -0.27 -8.62
C ALA A 66 -0.53 -1.02 -7.28
N SER A 67 0.31 -2.06 -7.27
CA SER A 67 0.67 -2.78 -6.04
C SER A 67 1.72 -2.03 -5.22
N CYS A 68 2.50 -1.16 -5.87
CA CYS A 68 3.60 -0.46 -5.23
C CYS A 68 3.13 0.62 -4.26
N PRO A 69 3.84 0.80 -3.13
CA PRO A 69 3.46 1.78 -2.13
C PRO A 69 3.71 3.20 -2.67
N SER A 70 2.74 4.09 -2.48
CA SER A 70 2.95 5.53 -2.59
C SER A 70 3.01 6.12 -1.19
N ILE A 71 4.06 6.91 -0.91
CA ILE A 71 4.27 7.59 0.36
C ILE A 71 4.20 9.09 0.06
N ILE A 72 3.06 9.69 0.40
CA ILE A 72 2.80 11.12 0.23
C ILE A 72 2.83 11.74 1.63
N ILE A 73 3.91 12.43 1.97
CA ILE A 73 4.08 13.14 3.24
C ILE A 73 4.24 14.64 2.92
N PRO A 74 3.12 15.37 2.76
CA PRO A 74 3.16 16.77 2.31
C PRO A 74 3.81 17.70 3.34
N ARG A 75 3.84 17.31 4.63
CA ARG A 75 4.46 18.08 5.71
C ARG A 75 5.99 18.16 5.62
N PHE A 76 6.62 17.18 4.97
CA PHE A 76 8.08 17.07 4.87
C PHE A 76 8.59 17.20 3.42
N GLY A 77 7.72 17.54 2.45
CA GLY A 77 8.09 17.68 1.05
C GLY A 77 8.46 16.37 0.35
N ILE A 78 8.12 15.22 0.94
CA ILE A 78 8.42 13.89 0.40
C ILE A 78 7.19 13.41 -0.38
N ASN A 79 7.28 13.43 -1.71
CA ASN A 79 6.33 12.79 -2.62
C ASN A 79 7.07 11.64 -3.32
N VAL A 80 7.11 10.47 -2.68
CA VAL A 80 7.66 9.27 -3.30
C VAL A 80 6.48 8.48 -3.83
N ASP A 81 6.18 8.70 -5.09
CA ASP A 81 5.05 8.04 -5.74
C ASP A 81 5.44 6.61 -6.13
N ALA A 82 4.43 5.77 -6.33
CA ALA A 82 4.64 4.41 -6.83
C ALA A 82 5.32 4.38 -8.23
N GLU A 83 5.40 5.53 -8.92
CA GLU A 83 6.20 5.71 -10.14
C GLU A 83 7.70 5.79 -9.87
N ASP A 84 8.12 6.31 -8.71
CA ASP A 84 9.55 6.36 -8.33
C ASP A 84 10.05 4.98 -7.89
N PHE A 85 9.19 4.20 -7.21
CA PHE A 85 9.52 2.85 -6.78
C PHE A 85 9.39 1.80 -7.89
N CYS A 86 8.40 1.95 -8.78
CA CYS A 86 8.02 0.93 -9.77
C CYS A 86 7.79 1.48 -11.17
N GLY A 87 8.41 2.61 -11.52
CA GLY A 87 8.34 3.21 -12.87
C GLY A 87 8.78 2.26 -13.98
N PHE A 88 9.65 1.29 -13.65
CA PHE A 88 10.06 0.22 -14.56
C PHE A 88 8.95 -0.77 -14.93
N VAL A 89 7.83 -0.81 -14.19
CA VAL A 89 6.68 -1.72 -14.43
C VAL A 89 5.52 -1.03 -15.15
N LYS A 90 5.52 0.32 -15.25
CA LYS A 90 4.43 1.10 -15.85
C LYS A 90 4.22 0.79 -17.34
N GLY A 91 5.27 0.38 -18.06
CA GLY A 91 5.22 0.13 -19.50
C GLY A 91 4.57 -1.20 -19.92
N ASN A 92 4.52 -2.20 -19.03
CA ASN A 92 4.21 -3.56 -19.48
C ASN A 92 2.76 -3.99 -19.28
N ASN A 93 1.89 -3.26 -18.55
CA ASN A 93 0.50 -3.64 -18.20
C ASN A 93 0.28 -5.11 -17.71
N GLN A 94 1.36 -5.87 -17.57
CA GLN A 94 1.36 -7.28 -17.25
C GLN A 94 1.20 -7.38 -15.75
N ARG A 95 0.10 -7.99 -15.34
CA ARG A 95 -0.11 -8.43 -13.96
C ARG A 95 0.78 -9.64 -13.74
N LEU A 96 1.76 -9.53 -12.86
CA LEU A 96 2.61 -10.64 -12.45
C LEU A 96 1.78 -11.57 -11.56
N PHE A 97 1.64 -12.83 -11.94
CA PHE A 97 0.96 -13.88 -11.16
C PHE A 97 -0.50 -13.57 -10.80
N GLY A 98 -1.27 -12.95 -11.71
CA GLY A 98 -2.66 -12.55 -11.47
C GLY A 98 -3.68 -13.19 -12.38
N GLY A 99 -4.83 -13.58 -11.82
CA GLY A 99 -6.00 -13.94 -12.60
C GLY A 99 -6.80 -12.73 -13.08
N GLU A 100 -7.61 -12.91 -14.11
CA GLU A 100 -8.61 -11.91 -14.49
C GLU A 100 -9.76 -11.90 -13.49
N PRO A 101 -10.27 -10.70 -13.12
CA PRO A 101 -11.38 -10.60 -12.21
C PRO A 101 -12.68 -11.07 -12.86
N LYS A 102 -13.54 -11.71 -12.07
CA LYS A 102 -14.81 -12.26 -12.54
C LYS A 102 -15.92 -11.22 -12.41
N ARG A 103 -16.96 -11.37 -13.22
CA ARG A 103 -18.15 -10.53 -13.11
C ARG A 103 -18.77 -10.68 -11.72
N GLY A 104 -19.09 -9.56 -11.09
CA GLY A 104 -19.58 -9.51 -9.71
C GLY A 104 -18.48 -9.27 -8.67
N ASP A 105 -17.20 -9.38 -9.01
CA ASP A 105 -16.09 -9.09 -8.09
C ASP A 105 -15.98 -7.59 -7.81
N VAL A 106 -15.70 -7.24 -6.55
CA VAL A 106 -15.36 -5.87 -6.16
C VAL A 106 -13.85 -5.71 -6.27
N VAL A 107 -13.42 -4.89 -7.23
CA VAL A 107 -12.00 -4.68 -7.55
C VAL A 107 -11.59 -3.25 -7.25
N VAL A 108 -10.32 -3.11 -6.83
CA VAL A 108 -9.66 -1.82 -6.66
C VAL A 108 -8.65 -1.64 -7.78
N PHE A 109 -8.76 -0.54 -8.51
CA PHE A 109 -7.85 -0.21 -9.59
C PHE A 109 -7.47 1.25 -9.55
N ARG A 110 -6.28 1.55 -10.07
CA ARG A 110 -5.79 2.92 -10.18
C ARG A 110 -6.25 3.54 -11.49
N HIS A 111 -6.92 4.68 -11.42
CA HIS A 111 -7.43 5.36 -12.61
C HIS A 111 -6.28 5.94 -13.44
N PRO A 112 -6.22 5.69 -14.77
CA PRO A 112 -5.04 6.00 -15.59
C PRO A 112 -4.74 7.49 -15.74
N VAL A 113 -5.77 8.36 -15.61
CA VAL A 113 -5.61 9.81 -15.78
C VAL A 113 -5.39 10.53 -14.45
N THR A 114 -5.99 10.03 -13.36
CA THR A 114 -6.02 10.73 -12.07
C THR A 114 -5.07 10.12 -11.04
N GLY A 115 -4.56 8.90 -11.27
CA GLY A 115 -3.66 8.20 -10.36
C GLY A 115 -4.28 7.83 -9.02
N ARG A 116 -5.59 8.02 -8.84
CA ARG A 116 -6.34 7.69 -7.62
C ARG A 116 -6.89 6.28 -7.68
N ASP A 117 -7.00 5.64 -6.52
CA ASP A 117 -7.58 4.32 -6.39
C ASP A 117 -9.11 4.41 -6.38
N TYR A 118 -9.75 3.64 -7.26
CA TYR A 118 -11.20 3.49 -7.36
C TYR A 118 -11.59 2.07 -7.03
N ILE A 119 -12.70 1.92 -6.32
CA ILE A 119 -13.29 0.63 -5.97
C ILE A 119 -14.59 0.52 -6.76
N LYS A 120 -14.75 -0.56 -7.53
CA LYS A 120 -15.96 -0.81 -8.34
C LYS A 120 -16.25 -2.31 -8.41
N ARG A 121 -17.51 -2.64 -8.71
CA ARG A 121 -17.95 -3.99 -9.07
C ARG A 121 -17.89 -4.15 -10.59
N LEU A 122 -17.40 -5.30 -11.07
CA LEU A 122 -17.41 -5.70 -12.49
C LEU A 122 -18.75 -6.30 -12.93
#